data_AF-A0A2E2AFD7-F1
#
_entry.id   AF-A0A2E2AFD7-F1
#
_cell.length_a   1.000
_cell.length_b   1.000
_cell.length_c   1.000
_cell.angle_alpha   90.00
_cell.angle_beta   90.00
_cell.angle_gamma   90.00
#
_symmetry.space_group_name_H-M   'P 1'
#
loop_
_entity.id
_entity.type
_entity.pdbx_description
1 polymer ?
#
loop_
_entity_poly.entity_id
_entity_poly.type
_entity_poly.pdbx_seq_one_letter_code
_entity_poly.pdbx_strand_id
1 'polypeptide(L)'
;MKRLVFISNWFYLFSLCLWVGGMFLLGILVEIMVRINLKEQPQVASTIMNKVMDVFNVQIIYTCITFMILAEVIKFLIARYGSSGYEPQVVTKLKYTREVCLALMIVLALYIGSVLRPEMHAMDQLKKANPADQKLKIQFDRYHSRLTWFYTVNMVLGLTLFYINGKEMARFPDRSNRPEASGSEQ
;
A
#
# COMPACT_ATOMS: atom_id res chain seq x y z
N MET A 1 -18.21 -13.90 -15.88
CA MET A 1 -17.16 -14.08 -14.85
C MET A 1 -15.83 -13.43 -15.21
N LYS A 2 -15.27 -13.62 -16.42
CA LYS A 2 -13.99 -12.98 -16.84
C LYS A 2 -13.95 -11.45 -16.67
N ARG A 3 -15.04 -10.73 -17.00
CA ARG A 3 -15.16 -9.27 -16.79
C ARG A 3 -15.10 -8.86 -15.31
N LEU A 4 -15.72 -9.63 -14.41
CA LEU A 4 -15.68 -9.38 -12.97
C LEU A 4 -14.27 -9.53 -12.39
N VAL A 5 -13.55 -10.57 -12.82
CA VAL A 5 -12.14 -10.78 -12.44
C VAL A 5 -11.27 -9.62 -12.96
N PHE A 6 -11.47 -9.18 -14.20
CA PHE A 6 -10.74 -8.05 -14.77
C PHE A 6 -10.97 -6.75 -13.99
N ILE A 7 -12.23 -6.45 -13.67
CA ILE A 7 -12.60 -5.26 -12.87
C ILE A 7 -12.01 -5.35 -11.45
N SER A 8 -12.11 -6.51 -10.80
CA SER A 8 -11.52 -6.76 -9.48
C SER A 8 -10.00 -6.57 -9.47
N ASN A 9 -9.32 -7.06 -10.52
CA ASN A 9 -7.90 -6.86 -10.73
C ASN A 9 -7.54 -5.39 -10.91
N TRP A 10 -8.32 -4.65 -11.69
CA TRP A 10 -8.15 -3.21 -11.87
C TRP A 10 -8.30 -2.43 -10.56
N PHE A 11 -9.33 -2.74 -9.76
CA PHE A 11 -9.49 -2.12 -8.44
C PHE A 11 -8.33 -2.44 -7.50
N TYR A 12 -7.79 -3.66 -7.55
CA TYR A 12 -6.62 -4.04 -6.76
C TYR A 12 -5.36 -3.24 -7.17
N LEU A 13 -5.08 -3.13 -8.48
CA LEU A 13 -3.97 -2.33 -8.99
C LEU A 13 -4.14 -0.84 -8.70
N PHE A 14 -5.34 -0.32 -8.87
CA PHE A 14 -5.66 1.07 -8.56
C PHE A 14 -5.42 1.37 -7.08
N SER A 15 -5.84 0.47 -6.19
CA SER A 15 -5.62 0.58 -4.74
C SER A 15 -4.14 0.51 -4.40
N LEU A 16 -3.37 -0.41 -5.01
CA LEU A 16 -1.92 -0.46 -4.83
C LEU A 16 -1.23 0.80 -5.35
N CYS A 17 -1.68 1.34 -6.48
CA CYS A 17 -1.14 2.57 -7.05
C CYS A 17 -1.39 3.77 -6.13
N LEU A 18 -2.61 3.91 -5.61
CA LEU A 18 -2.95 4.93 -4.63
C LEU A 18 -2.15 4.78 -3.33
N TRP A 19 -1.97 3.55 -2.86
CA TRP A 19 -1.19 3.28 -1.65
C TRP A 19 0.29 3.60 -1.86
N VAL A 20 0.96 2.98 -2.83
CA VAL A 20 2.40 3.16 -3.07
C VAL A 20 2.71 4.56 -3.56
N GLY A 21 1.96 5.05 -4.54
CA GLY A 21 2.11 6.39 -5.09
C GLY A 21 1.82 7.47 -4.05
N GLY A 22 0.80 7.25 -3.21
CA GLY A 22 0.50 8.14 -2.11
C GLY A 22 1.60 8.20 -1.04
N MET A 23 2.16 7.04 -0.65
CA MET A 23 3.31 7.02 0.29
C MET A 23 4.53 7.75 -0.29
N PHE A 24 4.77 7.60 -1.59
CA PHE A 24 5.85 8.31 -2.28
C PHE A 24 5.63 9.82 -2.34
N LEU A 25 4.40 10.26 -2.68
CA LEU A 25 4.03 11.67 -2.70
C LEU A 25 4.11 12.32 -1.32
N LEU A 26 3.75 11.60 -0.26
CA LEU A 26 3.94 12.08 1.11
C LEU A 26 5.41 12.29 1.45
N GLY A 27 6.26 11.31 1.14
CA GLY A 27 7.68 11.35 1.49
C GLY A 27 8.49 12.39 0.72
N ILE A 28 8.11 12.71 -0.51
CA ILE A 28 8.84 13.70 -1.32
C ILE A 28 8.11 15.04 -1.33
N LEU A 29 6.87 15.04 -1.83
CA LEU A 29 6.17 16.28 -2.17
C LEU A 29 5.73 17.04 -0.91
N VAL A 30 5.10 16.34 0.03
CA VAL A 30 4.62 16.97 1.28
C VAL A 30 5.80 17.35 2.17
N GLU A 31 6.81 16.48 2.30
CA GLU A 31 7.98 16.79 3.12
C GLU A 31 8.78 17.99 2.58
N ILE A 32 9.02 18.06 1.27
CA ILE A 32 9.72 19.21 0.64
C ILE A 32 8.88 20.48 0.76
N MET A 33 7.60 20.43 0.42
CA MET A 33 6.73 21.62 0.46
C MET A 33 6.63 22.19 1.88
N VAL A 34 6.49 21.32 2.89
CA VAL A 34 6.37 21.72 4.29
C VAL A 34 7.71 22.18 4.87
N ARG A 35 8.82 21.49 4.61
CA ARG A 35 10.13 21.89 5.16
C ARG A 35 10.73 23.13 4.49
N ILE A 36 10.43 23.39 3.23
CA ILE A 36 10.96 24.57 2.50
C ILE A 36 10.07 25.79 2.76
N ASN A 37 8.75 25.70 2.56
CA ASN A 37 7.88 26.87 2.66
C ASN A 37 7.55 27.28 4.10
N LEU A 38 7.61 26.35 5.06
CA LEU A 38 7.26 26.61 6.46
C LEU A 38 8.47 26.47 7.40
N LYS A 39 9.69 26.66 6.87
CA LYS A 39 10.93 26.57 7.65
C LYS A 39 10.94 27.51 8.87
N GLU A 40 10.37 28.70 8.71
CA GLU A 40 10.28 29.72 9.76
C GLU A 40 9.14 29.46 10.75
N GLN A 41 8.19 28.58 10.41
CA GLN A 41 7.03 28.25 11.24
C GLN A 41 6.93 26.72 11.47
N PRO A 42 7.88 26.14 12.22
CA PRO A 42 7.98 24.69 12.40
C PRO A 42 6.75 24.05 13.07
N GLN A 43 5.98 24.82 13.86
CA GLN A 43 4.75 24.32 14.48
C GLN A 43 3.60 24.19 13.48
N VAL A 44 3.47 25.14 12.56
CA VAL A 44 2.47 25.09 11.48
C VAL A 44 2.82 23.97 10.50
N ALA A 45 4.11 23.84 10.17
CA ALA A 45 4.67 22.75 9.39
C ALA A 45 4.28 21.36 9.96
N SER A 46 4.57 21.14 11.26
CA SER A 46 4.23 19.89 11.95
C SER A 46 2.72 19.62 11.93
N THR A 47 1.89 20.64 12.16
CA THR A 47 0.43 20.50 12.17
C THR A 47 -0.15 20.10 10.81
N ILE A 48 0.35 20.70 9.72
CA ILE A 48 -0.07 20.35 8.36
C ILE A 48 0.39 18.93 8.00
N MET A 49 1.65 18.59 8.29
CA MET A 49 2.21 17.25 8.04
C MET A 49 1.41 16.17 8.78
N ASN A 50 1.08 16.41 10.05
CA ASN A 50 0.26 15.52 10.87
C ASN A 50 -1.15 15.34 10.29
N LYS A 51 -1.83 16.42 9.89
CA LYS A 51 -3.16 16.33 9.25
C LYS A 51 -3.13 15.57 7.92
N VAL A 52 -2.16 15.86 7.06
CA VAL A 52 -2.04 15.22 5.74
C VAL A 52 -1.74 13.75 5.90
N MET A 53 -0.81 13.41 6.80
CA MET A 53 -0.58 12.03 7.19
C MET A 53 -1.89 11.43 7.71
N ASP A 54 -2.62 12.09 8.60
CA ASP A 54 -3.88 11.59 9.18
C ASP A 54 -4.88 11.14 8.14
N VAL A 55 -5.19 12.02 7.19
CA VAL A 55 -6.08 11.73 6.06
C VAL A 55 -5.53 10.57 5.23
N PHE A 56 -4.24 10.57 4.91
CA PHE A 56 -3.66 9.51 4.08
C PHE A 56 -3.77 8.13 4.73
N ASN A 57 -3.28 8.00 5.97
CA ASN A 57 -3.16 6.69 6.60
C ASN A 57 -4.50 6.18 7.17
N VAL A 58 -5.44 7.07 7.54
CA VAL A 58 -6.77 6.63 7.99
C VAL A 58 -7.71 6.50 6.79
N GLN A 59 -7.85 7.52 5.95
CA GLN A 59 -8.85 7.46 4.90
C GLN A 59 -8.36 6.68 3.68
N ILE A 60 -7.18 7.04 3.13
CA ILE A 60 -6.72 6.45 1.87
C ILE A 60 -6.28 5.01 2.07
N ILE A 61 -5.42 4.73 3.06
CA ILE A 61 -4.90 3.38 3.29
C ILE A 61 -6.00 2.39 3.69
N TYR A 62 -6.90 2.72 4.63
CA TYR A 62 -8.00 1.79 4.97
C TYR A 62 -8.97 1.55 3.82
N THR A 63 -9.21 2.57 2.98
CA THR A 63 -10.01 2.39 1.75
C THR A 63 -9.30 1.44 0.77
N CYS A 64 -7.99 1.59 0.58
CA CYS A 64 -7.19 0.70 -0.25
C CYS A 64 -7.20 -0.74 0.28
N ILE A 65 -7.04 -0.93 1.59
CA ILE A 65 -7.12 -2.25 2.24
C ILE A 65 -8.49 -2.89 1.97
N THR A 66 -9.57 -2.14 2.15
CA THR A 66 -10.94 -2.62 1.93
C THR A 66 -11.14 -3.09 0.49
N PHE A 67 -10.74 -2.28 -0.49
CA PHE A 67 -10.84 -2.66 -1.90
C PHE A 67 -9.98 -3.88 -2.26
N MET A 68 -8.77 -3.98 -1.70
CA MET A 68 -7.88 -5.12 -1.94
C MET A 68 -8.43 -6.42 -1.35
N ILE A 69 -8.93 -6.39 -0.10
CA ILE A 69 -9.57 -7.55 0.53
C ILE A 69 -10.83 -7.95 -0.25
N LEU A 70 -11.66 -6.98 -0.64
CA LEU A 70 -12.87 -7.26 -1.41
C LEU A 70 -12.52 -7.92 -2.75
N ALA A 71 -11.47 -7.45 -3.43
CA ALA A 71 -11.00 -8.05 -4.67
C ALA A 71 -10.51 -9.51 -4.46
N GLU A 72 -9.79 -9.79 -3.37
CA GLU A 72 -9.38 -11.15 -3.03
C GLU A 72 -10.58 -12.06 -2.73
N VAL A 73 -11.55 -11.58 -1.96
CA VAL A 73 -12.77 -12.32 -1.63
C VAL A 73 -13.57 -12.66 -2.89
N ILE A 74 -13.71 -11.71 -3.82
CA ILE A 74 -14.38 -11.95 -5.12
C ILE A 74 -13.65 -13.03 -5.92
N LYS A 75 -12.31 -12.97 -6.00
CA LYS A 75 -11.52 -14.02 -6.69
C LYS A 75 -11.69 -15.38 -6.02
N PHE A 76 -11.67 -15.44 -4.70
CA PHE A 76 -11.87 -16.66 -3.93
C PHE A 76 -13.27 -17.27 -4.15
N LEU A 77 -14.32 -16.44 -4.12
CA LEU A 77 -15.69 -16.86 -4.42
C LEU A 77 -15.82 -17.42 -5.84
N ILE A 78 -15.22 -16.76 -6.83
CA ILE A 78 -15.22 -17.23 -8.22
C ILE A 78 -14.43 -18.55 -8.36
N ALA A 79 -13.31 -18.71 -7.65
CA ALA A 79 -12.54 -19.95 -7.69
C ALA A 79 -13.28 -21.13 -7.03
N ARG A 80 -14.07 -20.88 -5.99
CA ARG A 80 -14.78 -21.94 -5.24
C ARG A 80 -16.15 -22.30 -5.84
N TYR A 81 -16.86 -21.33 -6.41
CA TYR A 81 -18.24 -21.52 -6.92
C TYR A 81 -18.36 -21.33 -8.45
N GLY A 82 -17.31 -20.86 -9.11
CA GLY A 82 -17.33 -20.64 -10.55
C GLY A 82 -17.10 -21.94 -11.32
N SER A 83 -18.12 -22.38 -12.06
CA SER A 83 -18.01 -23.45 -13.07
C SER A 83 -17.19 -23.03 -14.32
N SER A 84 -16.48 -21.90 -14.25
CA SER A 84 -15.64 -21.36 -15.31
C SER A 84 -14.20 -21.64 -14.90
N GLY A 85 -13.47 -22.46 -15.65
CA GLY A 85 -12.09 -22.90 -15.41
C GLY A 85 -11.07 -21.77 -15.21
N TYR A 86 -11.22 -21.05 -14.10
CA TYR A 86 -10.38 -19.97 -13.66
C TYR A 86 -9.22 -20.58 -12.89
N GLU A 87 -8.16 -20.90 -13.63
CA GLU A 87 -6.88 -21.23 -13.03
C GLU A 87 -6.19 -19.93 -12.61
N PRO A 88 -5.94 -19.71 -11.30
CA PRO A 88 -5.14 -18.58 -10.86
C PRO A 88 -3.74 -18.72 -11.45
N GLN A 89 -3.34 -17.79 -12.33
CA GLN A 89 -1.98 -17.79 -12.86
C GLN A 89 -0.99 -17.48 -11.74
N VAL A 90 -0.25 -18.50 -11.32
CA VAL A 90 0.81 -18.37 -10.32
C VAL A 90 2.07 -17.84 -11.02
N VAL A 91 2.37 -16.55 -10.89
CA VAL A 91 3.61 -15.96 -11.45
C VAL A 91 4.82 -16.20 -10.56
N THR A 92 4.60 -16.50 -9.28
CA THR A 92 5.64 -16.85 -8.30
C THR A 92 5.59 -18.33 -7.93
N LYS A 93 6.75 -18.93 -7.57
CA LYS A 93 6.85 -20.36 -7.22
C LYS A 93 5.98 -20.76 -6.01
N LEU A 94 5.59 -19.81 -5.16
CA LEU A 94 4.80 -20.01 -3.95
C LEU A 94 3.41 -19.40 -4.16
N LYS A 95 2.39 -20.26 -4.10
CA LYS A 95 0.98 -19.92 -4.33
C LYS A 95 0.45 -18.80 -3.42
N TYR A 96 1.09 -18.59 -2.27
CA TYR A 96 0.64 -17.69 -1.21
C TYR A 96 1.48 -16.42 -1.05
N THR A 97 2.54 -16.20 -1.86
CA THR A 97 3.43 -15.03 -1.68
C THR A 97 2.66 -13.71 -1.77
N ARG A 98 1.65 -13.62 -2.63
CA ARG A 98 0.80 -12.42 -2.76
C ARG A 98 0.02 -12.14 -1.48
N GLU A 99 -0.65 -13.15 -0.96
CA GLU A 99 -1.48 -13.06 0.24
C GLU A 99 -0.63 -12.75 1.48
N VAL A 100 0.54 -13.38 1.59
CA VAL A 100 1.49 -13.12 2.69
C VAL A 100 2.02 -11.69 2.63
N CYS A 101 2.47 -11.22 1.46
CA CYS A 101 2.92 -9.83 1.31
C CYS A 101 1.79 -8.83 1.64
N LEU A 102 0.56 -9.09 1.17
CA LEU A 102 -0.60 -8.25 1.46
C LEU A 102 -0.91 -8.23 2.97
N ALA A 103 -0.92 -9.40 3.61
CA ALA A 103 -1.16 -9.53 5.04
C ALA A 103 -0.10 -8.76 5.84
N LEU A 104 1.19 -8.89 5.47
CA LEU A 104 2.28 -8.12 6.09
C LEU A 104 2.09 -6.61 5.91
N MET A 105 1.70 -6.14 4.72
CA MET A 105 1.42 -4.72 4.48
C MET A 105 0.26 -4.20 5.34
N ILE A 106 -0.81 -4.98 5.48
CA ILE A 106 -1.98 -4.61 6.29
C ILE A 106 -1.59 -4.54 7.77
N VAL A 107 -0.85 -5.52 8.29
CA VAL A 107 -0.39 -5.54 9.68
C VAL A 107 0.52 -4.33 9.95
N LEU A 108 1.44 -4.02 9.04
CA LEU A 108 2.30 -2.84 9.15
C LEU A 108 1.48 -1.54 9.12
N ALA A 109 0.52 -1.41 8.21
CA ALA A 109 -0.34 -0.22 8.12
C ALA A 109 -1.15 -0.01 9.39
N LEU A 110 -1.77 -1.08 9.92
CA LEU A 110 -2.51 -1.05 11.18
C LEU A 110 -1.60 -0.66 12.33
N TYR A 111 -0.40 -1.23 12.44
CA TYR A 111 0.55 -0.89 13.50
C TYR A 111 0.99 0.58 13.44
N ILE A 112 1.31 1.07 12.25
CA ILE A 112 1.67 2.48 12.03
C ILE A 112 0.49 3.40 12.43
N GLY A 113 -0.73 3.06 12.01
CA GLY A 113 -1.92 3.88 12.24
C GLY A 113 -2.41 3.88 13.69
N SER A 114 -2.36 2.73 14.37
CA SER A 114 -2.95 2.55 15.71
C SER A 114 -1.98 2.76 16.87
N VAL A 115 -0.68 2.49 16.68
CA VAL A 115 0.31 2.58 17.76
C VAL A 115 1.29 3.71 17.48
N LEU A 116 1.98 3.65 16.34
CA LEU A 116 3.14 4.49 16.10
C LEU A 116 2.78 5.97 15.89
N ARG A 117 1.62 6.22 15.27
CA ARG A 117 1.12 7.58 15.04
C ARG A 117 0.61 8.26 16.32
N PRO A 118 -0.28 7.66 17.14
CA PRO A 118 -0.71 8.29 18.39
C PRO A 118 0.47 8.62 19.31
N GLU A 119 1.47 7.73 19.39
CA GLU A 119 2.71 8.00 20.11
C GLU A 119 3.48 9.21 19.55
N MET A 120 3.56 9.34 18.22
CA MET A 120 4.18 10.50 17.58
C MET A 120 3.43 11.80 17.84
N HIS A 121 2.09 11.78 17.82
CA HIS A 121 1.27 12.96 18.13
C HIS A 121 1.47 13.41 19.58
N ALA A 122 1.52 12.48 20.54
CA ALA A 122 1.82 12.78 21.93
C ALA A 122 3.23 13.38 22.10
N MET A 123 4.22 12.81 21.41
CA MET A 123 5.59 13.34 21.42
C MET A 123 5.71 14.72 20.76
N ASP A 124 4.99 14.97 19.67
CA ASP A 124 4.94 16.29 19.03
C ASP A 124 4.29 17.35 19.93
N GLN A 125 3.22 16.99 20.65
CA GLN A 125 2.60 17.88 21.64
C GLN A 125 3.54 18.22 22.79
N LEU A 126 4.26 17.23 23.32
CA LEU A 126 5.25 17.44 24.38
C LEU A 126 6.42 18.31 23.90
N LYS A 127 6.88 18.11 22.66
CA LYS A 127 7.92 18.94 22.03
C LYS A 127 7.44 20.38 21.81
N LYS A 128 6.16 20.58 21.47
CA LYS A 128 5.55 21.92 21.35
C LYS A 128 5.44 22.62 22.71
N ALA A 129 5.15 21.87 23.78
CA ALA A 129 5.07 22.40 25.14
C ALA A 129 6.45 22.76 25.71
N ASN A 130 7.50 21.95 25.44
CA ASN A 130 8.86 22.14 25.96
C ASN A 130 9.91 22.19 24.83
N PRO A 131 9.98 23.29 24.06
CA PRO A 131 10.83 23.38 22.86
C PRO A 131 12.34 23.41 23.15
N ALA A 132 12.75 23.75 24.37
CA ALA A 132 14.16 23.82 24.77
C ALA A 132 14.76 22.44 25.16
N ASP A 133 13.94 21.40 25.27
CA ASP A 133 14.35 20.13 25.85
C ASP A 133 14.98 19.19 24.79
N GLN A 134 16.31 19.14 24.78
CA GLN A 134 17.09 18.42 23.76
C GLN A 134 16.83 16.91 23.77
N LYS A 135 16.47 16.34 24.93
CA LYS A 135 16.11 14.91 25.05
C LYS A 135 14.83 14.57 24.29
N LEU A 136 13.81 15.44 24.35
CA LEU A 136 12.57 15.25 23.60
C LEU A 136 12.80 15.32 22.09
N LYS A 137 13.69 16.20 21.65
CA LYS A 137 14.07 16.30 20.23
C LYS A 137 14.69 15.00 19.72
N ILE A 138 15.63 14.42 20.46
CA ILE A 138 16.29 13.15 20.11
C ILE A 138 15.29 11.99 20.08
N GLN A 139 14.36 11.94 21.04
CA GLN A 139 13.32 10.91 21.06
C GLN A 139 12.38 11.04 19.87
N PHE A 140 11.92 12.26 19.57
CA PHE A 140 11.09 12.54 18.41
C PHE A 140 11.77 12.13 17.10
N ASP A 141 13.04 12.48 16.90
CA ASP A 141 13.77 12.16 15.68
C ASP A 141 13.95 10.64 15.51
N ARG A 142 14.16 9.90 16.61
CA ARG A 142 14.21 8.43 16.60
C ARG A 142 12.87 7.81 16.22
N TYR A 143 11.77 8.34 16.77
CA TYR A 143 10.42 7.90 16.44
C TYR A 143 10.08 8.18 14.98
N HIS A 144 10.39 9.38 14.48
CA HIS A 144 10.21 9.75 13.09
C HIS A 144 11.01 8.83 12.17
N SER A 145 12.27 8.56 12.47
CA SER A 145 13.10 7.64 11.69
C SER A 145 12.52 6.22 11.66
N ARG A 146 12.05 5.70 12.79
CA ARG A 146 11.41 4.38 12.87
C ARG A 146 10.12 4.32 12.06
N LEU A 147 9.32 5.37 12.10
CA LEU A 147 8.09 5.50 11.30
C LEU A 147 8.42 5.54 9.80
N THR A 148 9.39 6.36 9.39
CA THR A 148 9.87 6.41 8.00
C THR A 148 10.32 5.02 7.55
N TRP A 149 11.08 4.30 8.38
CA TRP A 149 11.53 2.95 8.07
C TRP A 149 10.37 1.97 7.83
N PHE A 150 9.37 1.95 8.70
CA PHE A 150 8.19 1.10 8.50
C PHE A 150 7.41 1.45 7.22
N TYR A 151 7.28 2.75 6.89
CA TYR A 151 6.70 3.17 5.62
C TYR A 151 7.54 2.72 4.42
N THR A 152 8.87 2.82 4.48
CA THR A 152 9.77 2.35 3.40
C THR A 152 9.64 0.85 3.18
N VAL A 153 9.65 0.05 4.25
CA VAL A 153 9.45 -1.41 4.15
C VAL A 153 8.08 -1.72 3.54
N ASN A 154 7.03 -1.04 3.99
CA ASN A 154 5.68 -1.20 3.45
C ASN A 154 5.60 -0.81 1.96
N MET A 155 6.34 0.23 1.54
CA MET A 155 6.46 0.64 0.15
C MET A 155 7.17 -0.40 -0.72
N VAL A 156 8.26 -1.00 -0.25
CA VAL A 156 8.97 -2.06 -0.97
C VAL A 156 8.08 -3.29 -1.14
N LEU A 157 7.32 -3.68 -0.11
CA LEU A 157 6.32 -4.75 -0.20
C LEU A 157 5.22 -4.39 -1.22
N GLY A 158 4.74 -3.15 -1.21
CA GLY A 158 3.74 -2.65 -2.16
C GLY A 158 4.23 -2.67 -3.60
N LEU A 159 5.48 -2.25 -3.86
CA LEU A 159 6.12 -2.32 -5.18
C LEU A 159 6.31 -3.77 -5.64
N THR A 160 6.68 -4.66 -4.71
CA THR A 160 6.80 -6.10 -5.01
C THR A 160 5.45 -6.68 -5.43
N LEU A 161 4.38 -6.37 -4.70
CA LEU A 161 3.01 -6.77 -5.07
C LEU A 161 2.56 -6.16 -6.39
N PHE A 162 2.91 -4.89 -6.64
CA PHE A 162 2.60 -4.20 -7.88
C PHE A 162 3.29 -4.87 -9.08
N TYR A 163 4.58 -5.23 -8.94
CA TYR A 163 5.32 -5.96 -9.96
C TYR A 163 4.72 -7.34 -10.26
N ILE A 164 4.36 -8.10 -9.22
CA ILE A 164 3.76 -9.42 -9.37
C ILE A 164 2.41 -9.31 -10.10
N ASN A 165 1.52 -8.44 -9.63
CA ASN A 165 0.20 -8.24 -10.25
C ASN A 165 0.31 -7.68 -11.67
N GLY A 166 1.24 -6.76 -11.93
CA GLY A 166 1.48 -6.22 -13.26
C GLY A 166 1.91 -7.30 -14.26
N LYS A 167 2.80 -8.20 -13.85
CA LYS A 167 3.21 -9.36 -14.69
C LYS A 167 2.11 -10.37 -14.91
N GLU A 168 1.25 -10.60 -13.91
CA GLU A 168 0.06 -11.43 -14.06
C GLU A 168 -0.85 -10.86 -15.16
N MET A 169 -1.10 -9.54 -15.15
CA MET A 169 -1.96 -8.88 -16.14
C MET A 169 -1.38 -8.85 -17.55
N ALA A 170 -0.06 -8.64 -17.68
CA ALA A 170 0.62 -8.63 -18.98
C ALA A 170 0.64 -10.01 -19.68
N ARG A 171 0.42 -11.12 -18.95
CA ARG A 171 0.35 -12.48 -19.52
C ARG A 171 -1.05 -12.93 -19.95
N PHE A 172 -2.11 -12.21 -19.57
CA PHE A 172 -3.47 -12.49 -20.05
C PHE A 172 -3.68 -12.32 -21.58
N PRO A 173 -3.01 -11.40 -22.32
CA PRO A 173 -3.18 -11.31 -23.77
C PRO A 173 -2.67 -12.53 -24.56
N ASP A 174 -1.72 -13.31 -24.02
CA ASP A 174 -1.07 -14.38 -24.80
C ASP A 174 -1.86 -15.69 -24.92
N ARG A 175 -2.94 -15.86 -24.14
CA ARG A 175 -3.75 -17.09 -24.18
C ARG A 175 -4.95 -17.01 -25.13
N SER A 176 -5.31 -15.84 -25.65
CA SER A 176 -6.40 -15.71 -26.63
C SER A 176 -5.96 -15.94 -28.09
N ASN A 177 -4.65 -16.05 -28.35
CA ASN A 177 -4.08 -16.20 -29.68
C ASN A 177 -3.36 -17.54 -29.92
N ARG A 178 -3.67 -18.60 -29.15
CA ARG A 178 -3.33 -19.94 -29.63
C ARG A 178 -4.38 -20.34 -30.66
N PRO A 179 -4.05 -20.44 -31.97
CA PRO A 179 -4.91 -21.18 -32.87
C PRO A 179 -5.02 -22.59 -32.28
N GLU A 180 -6.25 -23.08 -32.17
CA GLU A 180 -6.51 -24.49 -31.93
C GLU A 180 -5.68 -25.25 -32.96
N ALA A 181 -4.69 -26.01 -32.50
CA ALA A 181 -3.99 -26.95 -33.34
C ALA A 181 -5.00 -28.05 -33.68
N SER A 182 -5.80 -27.81 -34.71
CA SER A 182 -6.45 -28.83 -35.51
C SER A 182 -5.33 -29.61 -36.21
N GLY A 183 -4.76 -30.56 -35.48
CA GLY A 183 -3.86 -31.58 -36.00
C GLY A 183 -4.55 -32.93 -35.91
N SER A 184 -5.64 -33.10 -36.66
CA SER A 184 -6.20 -34.40 -37.00
C SER A 184 -5.77 -34.76 -38.42
N GLU A 185 -4.57 -35.32 -38.54
CA GLU A 185 -4.06 -36.13 -39.66
C GLU A 185 -2.99 -37.03 -38.97
N GLN A 186 -3.03 -38.37 -38.97
CA GLN A 186 -3.58 -39.39 -39.87
C GLN A 186 -4.05 -40.61 -39.06
#